data_AF-X1AC82-F1
#
_entry.id   AF-X1AC82-F1
#
_cell.length_a   1.000
_cell.length_b   1.000
_cell.length_c   1.000
_cell.angle_alpha   90.00
_cell.angle_beta   90.00
_cell.angle_gamma   90.00
#
_symmetry.space_group_name_H-M   'P 1'
#
loop_
_entity.id
_entity.type
_entity.pdbx_description
1 polymer ?
#
loop_
_entity_poly.entity_id
_entity_poly.type
_entity_poly.pdbx_seq_one_letter_code
_entity_poly.pdbx_strand_id
1 'polypeptide(L)'
;MAGILLGVAAGIGGGVLAQALPLGPLGNAMGGFWNSVFQNERLDPATLVHLRLWALINDDDFHDQMARHGYSPERSDLVVLSNANWMDPIAIVRSGWRNSESDETIIATLVQHGWIEKEAQGFLTAAKYYPTPAELIHWQAKEVFERDMVEKYGLEAELGSVERDAFYRAGMNDEQISNHWKAHWEHPGMTQVSELLFRGELEEQDVWEWFKLMEVPPYWRQKIINTLYKPFTRVDVRRMNKIGVMDEDGLVRSYMDVGYNREKAEAMKEFTLQYN
;
A
#
# COMPACT_ATOMS: atom_id res chain seq x y z
N MET A 1 61.84 30.55 48.01
CA MET A 1 63.01 29.67 48.23
C MET A 1 62.47 28.36 48.79
N ALA A 2 62.64 27.17 48.21
CA ALA A 2 63.56 26.61 47.22
C ALA A 2 62.74 25.95 46.09
N GLY A 3 63.15 25.80 44.84
CA GLY A 3 64.48 25.48 44.31
C GLY A 3 64.37 24.11 43.60
N ILE A 4 64.21 24.15 42.27
CA ILE A 4 64.05 23.06 41.30
C ILE A 4 65.16 22.00 41.41
N LEU A 5 64.86 20.73 41.09
CA LEU A 5 65.81 19.87 40.37
C LEU A 5 65.08 18.89 39.42
N LEU A 6 65.02 19.31 38.16
CA LEU A 6 64.82 18.49 36.96
C LEU A 6 66.01 17.53 36.82
N GLY A 7 65.74 16.22 36.83
CA GLY A 7 66.70 15.20 36.45
C GLY A 7 66.36 14.64 35.08
N VAL A 8 66.85 15.30 34.02
CA VAL A 8 66.97 14.67 32.70
C VAL A 8 68.23 13.80 32.75
N ALA A 9 68.07 12.48 32.88
CA ALA A 9 69.14 11.52 32.67
C ALA A 9 69.02 10.95 31.26
N ALA A 10 69.69 11.61 30.31
CA ALA A 10 70.08 10.98 29.06
C ALA A 10 71.24 10.01 29.37
N GLY A 11 70.99 8.71 29.22
CA GLY A 11 71.99 7.67 29.44
C GLY A 11 71.59 6.39 28.74
N ILE A 12 72.17 6.17 27.57
CA ILE A 12 72.12 4.94 26.78
C ILE A 12 72.73 3.80 27.62
N GLY A 13 71.99 2.70 27.82
CA GLY A 13 72.56 1.39 28.19
C GLY A 13 71.93 0.72 29.42
N GLY A 14 71.24 -0.40 29.19
CA GLY A 14 70.74 -1.34 30.22
C GLY A 14 69.22 -1.25 30.37
N GLY A 15 68.40 -2.03 29.68
CA GLY A 15 68.46 -3.49 29.70
C GLY A 15 67.81 -4.01 30.99
N VAL A 16 66.51 -4.29 30.92
CA VAL A 16 65.76 -5.17 31.83
C VAL A 16 65.57 -4.65 33.27
N LEU A 17 64.56 -3.79 33.51
CA LEU A 17 63.87 -3.68 34.83
C LEU A 17 62.64 -2.73 34.80
N ALA A 18 61.74 -2.92 33.83
CA ALA A 18 60.45 -2.22 33.79
C ALA A 18 59.28 -3.18 33.57
N GLN A 19 59.36 -4.39 34.12
CA GLN A 19 58.22 -5.30 34.17
C GLN A 19 57.73 -5.46 35.61
N ALA A 20 56.45 -5.13 35.79
CA ALA A 20 55.56 -5.51 36.88
C ALA A 20 55.81 -4.91 38.28
N LEU A 21 55.43 -3.64 38.45
CA LEU A 21 54.79 -3.19 39.70
C LEU A 21 53.37 -2.74 39.37
N PRO A 22 52.31 -3.30 39.99
CA PRO A 22 50.96 -2.81 39.82
C PRO A 22 50.81 -1.51 40.62
N LEU A 23 51.33 -0.41 40.06
CA LEU A 23 51.08 0.94 40.54
C LEU A 23 49.61 1.25 40.25
N GLY A 24 48.68 0.88 41.15
CA GLY A 24 47.24 1.02 40.94
C GLY A 24 46.77 2.47 40.66
N PRO A 25 46.07 3.16 41.59
CA PRO A 25 45.57 4.52 41.34
C PRO A 25 46.66 5.55 40.97
N LEU A 26 47.89 5.39 41.48
CA LEU A 26 49.04 6.25 41.18
C LEU A 26 49.57 6.07 39.75
N GLY A 27 49.61 4.84 39.22
CA GLY A 27 50.00 4.58 37.83
C GLY A 27 48.96 5.15 36.86
N ASN A 28 47.67 5.00 37.19
CA ASN A 28 46.58 5.61 36.43
C ASN A 28 46.63 7.14 36.45
N ALA A 29 46.96 7.76 37.60
CA ALA A 29 47.09 9.21 37.72
C ALA A 29 48.30 9.76 36.94
N MET A 30 49.45 9.08 37.02
CA MET A 30 50.63 9.43 36.23
C MET A 30 50.41 9.23 34.73
N GLY A 31 49.75 8.15 34.32
CA GLY A 31 49.33 7.93 32.94
C GLY A 31 48.37 9.00 32.44
N GLY A 32 47.36 9.35 33.24
CA GLY A 32 46.42 10.43 32.92
C GLY A 32 47.09 11.80 32.79
N PHE A 33 48.03 12.13 33.68
CA PHE A 33 48.84 13.35 33.56
C PHE A 33 49.60 13.39 32.24
N TRP A 34 50.34 12.32 31.91
CA TRP A 34 51.10 12.28 30.65
C TRP A 34 50.21 12.28 29.41
N ASN A 35 49.06 11.61 29.42
CA ASN A 35 48.08 11.66 28.31
C ASN A 35 47.44 13.05 28.16
N SER A 36 47.29 13.80 29.26
CA SER A 36 46.78 15.18 29.19
C SER A 36 47.80 16.16 28.59
N VAL A 37 49.10 15.92 28.82
CA VAL A 37 50.20 16.72 28.29
C VAL A 37 50.51 16.32 26.85
N PHE A 38 50.53 15.01 26.58
CA PHE A 38 50.76 14.42 25.27
C PHE A 38 49.48 13.70 24.86
N GLN A 39 48.58 14.44 24.24
CA GLN A 39 47.28 13.97 23.71
C GLN A 39 47.51 13.12 22.45
N ASN A 40 48.28 12.04 22.58
CA ASN A 40 48.69 11.16 21.49
C ASN A 40 47.79 9.93 21.34
N GLU A 41 46.72 9.84 22.14
CA GLU A 41 45.68 8.83 22.00
C GLU A 41 45.06 8.92 20.61
N ARG A 42 44.97 7.79 19.93
CA ARG A 42 44.43 7.72 18.57
C ARG A 42 42.96 7.39 18.64
N LEU A 43 42.16 8.01 17.78
CA LEU A 43 40.79 7.55 17.56
C LEU A 43 40.85 6.12 17.01
N ASP A 44 39.97 5.26 17.51
CA ASP A 44 39.89 3.90 16.99
C ASP A 44 39.37 3.88 15.54
N PRO A 45 39.68 2.84 14.75
CA PRO A 45 39.23 2.75 13.36
C PRO A 45 37.71 2.87 13.16
N ALA A 46 36.88 2.37 14.08
CA ALA A 46 35.44 2.46 13.93
C ALA A 46 34.96 3.91 14.10
N THR A 47 35.50 4.65 15.08
CA THR A 47 35.24 6.09 15.22
C THR A 47 35.69 6.87 13.99
N LEU A 48 36.88 6.58 13.44
CA LEU A 48 37.36 7.23 12.20
C LEU A 48 36.43 7.00 11.01
N VAL A 49 35.91 5.79 10.85
CA VAL A 49 34.95 5.45 9.80
C VAL A 49 33.66 6.24 9.95
N HIS A 50 33.11 6.36 11.15
CA HIS A 50 31.91 7.18 11.40
C HIS A 50 32.15 8.66 11.11
N LEU A 51 33.28 9.22 11.56
CA LEU A 51 33.64 10.62 11.27
C LEU A 51 33.76 10.87 9.77
N ARG A 52 34.32 9.91 9.02
CA ARG A 52 34.43 10.00 7.57
C ARG A 52 33.07 9.92 6.87
N LEU A 53 32.21 8.98 7.28
CA LEU A 53 30.86 8.81 6.74
C LEU A 53 29.96 10.03 7.00
N TRP A 54 30.14 10.72 8.13
CA TRP A 54 29.46 11.98 8.44
C TRP A 54 30.12 13.22 7.83
N ALA A 55 31.17 13.04 7.02
CA ALA A 55 31.94 14.11 6.39
C ALA A 55 32.52 15.13 7.39
N LEU A 56 32.82 14.70 8.63
CA LEU A 56 33.50 15.51 9.64
C LEU A 56 35.01 15.55 9.44
N ILE A 57 35.55 14.54 8.75
CA ILE A 57 36.94 14.48 8.25
C ILE A 57 36.92 14.17 6.75
N ASN A 58 37.94 14.61 6.02
CA ASN A 58 38.10 14.34 4.59
C ASN A 58 38.87 13.02 4.34
N ASP A 59 39.00 12.63 3.06
CA ASP A 59 39.69 11.38 2.68
C ASP A 59 41.16 11.37 3.12
N ASP A 60 41.88 12.48 2.93
CA ASP A 60 43.31 12.57 3.27
C ASP A 60 43.55 12.40 4.77
N ASP A 61 42.76 13.08 5.61
CA ASP A 61 42.85 12.98 7.07
C ASP A 61 42.42 11.59 7.57
N PHE A 62 41.37 11.01 6.98
CA PHE A 62 40.96 9.65 7.28
C PHE A 62 42.04 8.62 6.94
N HIS A 63 42.64 8.70 5.74
CA HIS A 63 43.69 7.79 5.30
C HIS A 63 44.97 7.94 6.12
N ASP A 64 45.38 9.17 6.49
CA ASP A 64 46.54 9.39 7.36
C ASP A 64 46.32 8.76 8.75
N GLN A 65 45.15 8.98 9.34
CA GLN A 65 44.83 8.41 10.65
C GLN A 65 44.74 6.88 10.59
N MET A 66 44.09 6.31 9.56
CA MET A 66 44.01 4.86 9.34
C MET A 66 45.38 4.22 9.05
N ALA A 67 46.29 4.93 8.38
CA ALA A 67 47.66 4.46 8.13
C ALA A 67 48.44 4.28 9.44
N ARG A 68 48.19 5.12 10.45
CA ARG A 68 48.79 4.96 11.80
C ARG A 68 48.31 3.67 12.48
N HIS A 69 47.15 3.13 12.10
CA HIS A 69 46.64 1.83 12.53
C HIS A 69 47.07 0.66 11.62
N GLY A 70 47.85 0.93 10.56
CA GLY A 70 48.38 -0.09 9.65
C GLY A 70 47.46 -0.46 8.49
N TYR A 71 46.41 0.32 8.21
CA TYR A 71 45.57 0.14 7.03
C TYR A 71 46.16 0.88 5.83
N SER A 72 46.13 0.26 4.65
CA SER A 72 46.39 0.98 3.40
C SER A 72 45.16 1.83 3.01
N PRO A 73 45.31 2.85 2.15
CA PRO A 73 44.17 3.61 1.64
C PRO A 73 43.06 2.70 1.07
N GLU A 74 43.43 1.71 0.26
CA GLU A 74 42.47 0.79 -0.37
C GLU A 74 41.71 -0.05 0.67
N ARG A 75 42.40 -0.49 1.73
CA ARG A 75 41.74 -1.22 2.83
C ARG A 75 40.83 -0.30 3.64
N SER A 76 41.25 0.94 3.86
CA SER A 76 40.46 1.93 4.59
C SER A 76 39.14 2.23 3.87
N ASP A 77 39.18 2.36 2.54
CA ASP A 77 37.99 2.59 1.71
C ASP A 77 37.00 1.42 1.76
N LEU A 78 37.49 0.18 1.77
CA LEU A 78 36.65 -1.00 1.96
C LEU A 78 35.98 -1.02 3.34
N VAL A 79 36.67 -0.58 4.39
CA VAL A 79 36.09 -0.45 5.74
C VAL A 79 34.99 0.61 5.74
N VAL A 80 35.19 1.76 5.09
CA VAL A 80 34.12 2.77 4.94
C VAL A 80 32.92 2.20 4.17
N LEU A 81 33.16 1.55 3.03
CA LEU A 81 32.11 1.00 2.17
C LEU A 81 31.26 -0.05 2.90
N SER A 82 31.89 -0.92 3.70
CA SER A 82 31.22 -1.93 4.51
C SER A 82 30.43 -1.38 5.70
N ASN A 83 30.71 -0.14 6.14
CA ASN A 83 30.00 0.53 7.23
C ASN A 83 29.04 1.62 6.73
N ALA A 84 28.99 1.87 5.42
CA ALA A 84 28.05 2.82 4.83
C ALA A 84 26.61 2.33 5.02
N ASN A 85 25.69 3.28 5.23
CA ASN A 85 24.26 2.98 5.26
C ASN A 85 23.76 2.85 3.83
N TRP A 86 23.29 1.66 3.49
CA TRP A 86 22.66 1.38 2.22
C TRP A 86 21.14 1.38 2.34
N MET A 87 20.44 1.72 1.25
CA MET A 87 18.99 1.53 1.21
C MET A 87 18.66 0.05 1.38
N ASP A 88 17.57 -0.23 2.10
CA ASP A 88 17.06 -1.59 2.14
C ASP A 88 16.57 -2.02 0.73
N PRO A 89 16.50 -3.32 0.44
CA PRO A 89 16.18 -3.82 -0.89
C PRO A 89 14.86 -3.30 -1.48
N ILE A 90 13.81 -3.15 -0.65
CA ILE A 90 12.52 -2.64 -1.16
C ILE A 90 12.57 -1.13 -1.39
N ALA A 91 13.36 -0.38 -0.61
CA ALA A 91 13.61 1.03 -0.86
C ALA A 91 14.39 1.25 -2.18
N ILE A 92 15.37 0.41 -2.50
CA ILE A 92 16.09 0.44 -3.80
C ILE A 92 15.09 0.29 -4.95
N VAL A 93 14.25 -0.75 -4.91
CA VAL A 93 13.25 -1.01 -5.96
C VAL A 93 12.28 0.17 -6.12
N ARG A 94 11.71 0.65 -5.00
CA ARG A 94 10.76 1.76 -5.04
C ARG A 94 11.40 3.07 -5.51
N SER A 95 12.64 3.34 -5.11
CA SER A 95 13.38 4.51 -5.58
C SER A 95 13.60 4.42 -7.09
N GLY A 96 14.03 3.27 -7.59
CA GLY A 96 14.24 3.05 -9.02
C GLY A 96 12.98 3.30 -9.84
N TRP A 97 11.84 2.71 -9.46
CA TRP A 97 10.57 2.97 -10.14
C TRP A 97 10.17 4.45 -10.08
N ARG A 98 10.31 5.10 -8.93
CA ARG A 98 10.00 6.53 -8.78
C ARG A 98 10.89 7.44 -9.62
N ASN A 99 12.09 7.00 -9.98
CA ASN A 99 13.01 7.71 -10.87
C ASN A 99 12.93 7.24 -12.33
N SER A 100 11.98 6.36 -12.67
CA SER A 100 11.86 5.75 -14.01
C SER A 100 13.11 4.98 -14.46
N GLU A 101 13.82 4.37 -13.51
CA GLU A 101 14.95 3.48 -13.83
C GLU A 101 14.47 2.17 -14.46
N SER A 102 15.29 1.58 -15.32
CA SER A 102 14.98 0.28 -15.92
C SER A 102 15.13 -0.85 -14.90
N ASP A 103 14.41 -1.95 -15.12
CA ASP A 103 14.51 -3.15 -14.28
C ASP A 103 15.97 -3.65 -14.18
N GLU A 104 16.75 -3.58 -15.27
CA GLU A 104 18.17 -3.95 -15.29
C GLU A 104 19.03 -3.06 -14.38
N THR A 105 18.73 -1.77 -14.33
CA THR A 105 19.45 -0.80 -13.48
C THR A 105 19.17 -1.07 -11.99
N ILE A 106 17.91 -1.35 -11.66
CA ILE A 106 17.48 -1.71 -10.31
C ILE A 106 18.13 -3.03 -9.88
N ILE A 107 18.12 -4.04 -10.75
CA ILE A 107 18.78 -5.33 -10.50
C ILE A 107 20.29 -5.14 -10.29
N ALA A 108 20.96 -4.36 -11.13
CA ALA A 108 22.39 -4.09 -10.99
C ALA A 108 22.72 -3.42 -9.65
N THR A 109 21.86 -2.51 -9.19
CA THR A 109 22.00 -1.88 -7.88
C THR A 109 21.82 -2.89 -6.75
N LEU A 110 20.79 -3.76 -6.81
CA LEU A 110 20.62 -4.84 -5.84
C LEU A 110 21.84 -5.78 -5.79
N VAL A 111 22.39 -6.14 -6.94
CA VAL A 111 23.60 -6.99 -7.05
C VAL A 111 24.82 -6.30 -6.44
N GLN A 112 24.99 -5.00 -6.67
CA GLN A 112 26.04 -4.20 -6.00
C GLN A 112 25.91 -4.24 -4.46
N HIS A 113 24.69 -4.44 -3.95
CA HIS A 113 24.39 -4.56 -2.53
C HIS A 113 24.46 -6.02 -2.01
N GLY A 114 25.10 -6.91 -2.76
CA GLY A 114 25.37 -8.29 -2.34
C GLY A 114 24.27 -9.30 -2.67
N TRP A 115 23.26 -8.92 -3.45
CA TRP A 115 22.28 -9.89 -3.95
C TRP A 115 22.87 -10.76 -5.06
N ILE A 116 22.47 -12.03 -5.07
CA ILE A 116 22.66 -12.90 -6.24
C ILE A 116 21.70 -12.41 -7.33
N GLU A 117 22.19 -12.24 -8.56
CA GLU A 117 21.41 -11.67 -9.68
C GLU A 117 20.04 -12.35 -9.88
N LYS A 118 19.99 -13.69 -9.84
CA LYS A 118 18.74 -14.45 -9.92
C LYS A 118 17.76 -14.10 -8.81
N GLU A 119 18.24 -13.92 -7.57
CA GLU A 119 17.42 -13.54 -6.43
C GLU A 119 16.96 -12.08 -6.53
N ALA A 120 17.81 -11.18 -7.05
CA ALA A 120 17.44 -9.80 -7.33
C ALA A 120 16.30 -9.70 -8.37
N GLN A 121 16.36 -10.50 -9.45
CA GLN A 121 15.28 -10.60 -10.44
C GLN A 121 13.98 -11.11 -9.81
N GLY A 122 14.07 -12.16 -8.99
CA GLY A 122 12.93 -12.72 -8.27
C GLY A 122 12.32 -11.71 -7.29
N PHE A 123 13.15 -10.99 -6.55
CA PHE A 123 12.73 -9.96 -5.61
C PHE A 123 12.05 -8.78 -6.32
N LEU A 124 12.63 -8.28 -7.42
CA LEU A 124 12.02 -7.22 -8.22
C LEU A 124 10.65 -7.63 -8.75
N THR A 125 10.55 -8.87 -9.26
CA THR A 125 9.27 -9.43 -9.75
C THR A 125 8.23 -9.51 -8.64
N ALA A 126 8.62 -10.00 -7.46
CA ALA A 126 7.74 -10.11 -6.30
C ALA A 126 7.33 -8.75 -5.72
N ALA A 127 8.14 -7.71 -5.93
CA ALA A 127 7.85 -6.36 -5.47
C ALA A 127 6.80 -5.66 -6.35
N LYS A 128 6.66 -6.04 -7.63
CA LYS A 128 5.69 -5.42 -8.56
C LYS A 128 4.29 -5.55 -7.99
N TYR A 129 3.46 -4.54 -8.24
CA TYR A 129 2.09 -4.55 -7.75
C TYR A 129 1.36 -5.78 -8.30
N TYR A 130 0.73 -6.50 -7.38
CA TYR A 130 -0.19 -7.59 -7.69
C TYR A 130 -1.44 -7.39 -6.83
N PRO A 131 -2.65 -7.54 -7.41
CA PRO A 131 -3.90 -7.31 -6.68
C PRO A 131 -4.04 -8.28 -5.52
N THR A 132 -4.58 -7.77 -4.42
CA THR A 132 -4.98 -8.58 -3.26
C THR A 132 -6.16 -9.50 -3.64
N PRO A 133 -6.38 -10.59 -2.88
CA PRO A 133 -7.56 -11.44 -3.10
C PRO A 133 -8.88 -10.67 -3.06
N ALA A 134 -8.99 -9.63 -2.23
CA ALA A 134 -10.17 -8.78 -2.17
C ALA A 134 -10.35 -7.94 -3.44
N GLU A 135 -9.28 -7.36 -3.98
CA GLU A 135 -9.32 -6.64 -5.26
C GLU A 135 -9.67 -7.58 -6.42
N LEU A 136 -9.12 -8.79 -6.44
CA LEU A 136 -9.46 -9.80 -7.46
C LEU A 136 -10.95 -10.18 -7.43
N ILE A 137 -11.52 -10.37 -6.23
CA ILE A 137 -12.97 -10.62 -6.08
C ILE A 137 -13.76 -9.40 -6.55
N HIS A 138 -13.33 -8.19 -6.18
CA HIS A 138 -13.98 -6.96 -6.61
C HIS A 138 -13.97 -6.80 -8.14
N TRP A 139 -12.85 -7.10 -8.80
CA TRP A 139 -12.76 -7.08 -10.26
C TRP A 139 -13.66 -8.12 -10.92
N GLN A 140 -13.77 -9.31 -10.33
CA GLN A 140 -14.69 -10.32 -10.81
C GLN A 140 -16.15 -9.85 -10.70
N ALA A 141 -16.50 -9.19 -9.59
CA ALA A 141 -17.84 -8.62 -9.37
C ALA A 141 -18.16 -7.43 -10.28
N LYS A 142 -17.13 -6.66 -10.65
CA LYS A 142 -17.20 -5.55 -11.61
C LYS A 142 -17.06 -6.00 -13.07
N GLU A 143 -17.14 -7.31 -13.33
CA GLU A 143 -17.15 -7.88 -14.68
C GLU A 143 -15.90 -7.55 -15.51
N VAL A 144 -14.76 -7.25 -14.86
CA VAL A 144 -13.50 -6.84 -15.50
C VAL A 144 -12.99 -7.89 -16.50
N PHE A 145 -13.27 -9.17 -16.23
CA PHE A 145 -12.79 -10.31 -17.02
C PHE A 145 -13.81 -10.83 -18.03
N GLU A 146 -15.06 -10.32 -18.01
CA GLU A 146 -16.14 -10.78 -18.88
C GLU A 146 -16.22 -9.89 -20.12
N ARG A 147 -15.76 -10.40 -21.28
CA ARG A 147 -15.60 -9.59 -22.51
C ARG A 147 -16.89 -8.97 -23.01
N ASP A 148 -17.99 -9.72 -22.95
CA ASP A 148 -19.33 -9.27 -23.34
C ASP A 148 -19.82 -8.13 -22.45
N MET A 149 -19.53 -8.17 -21.15
CA MET A 149 -19.86 -7.08 -20.23
C MET A 149 -18.96 -5.85 -20.42
N VAL A 150 -17.66 -6.06 -20.62
CA VAL A 150 -16.72 -4.97 -20.94
C VAL A 150 -17.16 -4.21 -22.18
N GLU A 151 -17.60 -4.91 -23.23
CA GLU A 151 -18.13 -4.30 -24.46
C GLU A 151 -19.50 -3.64 -24.23
N LYS A 152 -20.45 -4.34 -23.58
CA LYS A 152 -21.81 -3.83 -23.30
C LYS A 152 -21.79 -2.52 -22.51
N TYR A 153 -20.94 -2.43 -21.48
CA TYR A 153 -20.87 -1.26 -20.60
C TYR A 153 -19.75 -0.28 -20.97
N GLY A 154 -18.93 -0.60 -21.98
CA GLY A 154 -17.80 0.24 -22.38
C GLY A 154 -16.76 0.43 -21.28
N LEU A 155 -16.43 -0.63 -20.52
CA LEU A 155 -15.54 -0.50 -19.34
C LEU A 155 -14.10 -0.09 -19.69
N GLU A 156 -13.68 -0.25 -20.94
CA GLU A 156 -12.40 0.23 -21.48
C GLU A 156 -12.47 1.63 -22.09
N ALA A 157 -13.65 2.26 -22.12
CA ALA A 157 -13.81 3.61 -22.63
C ALA A 157 -12.82 4.55 -21.93
N GLU A 158 -12.24 5.49 -22.68
CA GLU A 158 -11.33 6.51 -22.16
C GLU A 158 -10.01 5.98 -21.53
N LEU A 159 -9.73 4.67 -21.57
CA LEU A 159 -8.49 4.09 -21.03
C LEU A 159 -7.21 4.69 -21.67
N GLY A 160 -7.30 5.15 -22.92
CA GLY A 160 -6.20 5.82 -23.63
C GLY A 160 -5.84 7.21 -23.07
N SER A 161 -6.70 7.80 -22.25
CA SER A 161 -6.47 9.10 -21.59
C SER A 161 -5.78 8.97 -20.22
N VAL A 162 -5.65 7.75 -19.70
CA VAL A 162 -5.03 7.47 -18.41
C VAL A 162 -3.55 7.84 -18.46
N GLU A 163 -3.12 8.70 -17.53
CA GLU A 163 -1.70 8.96 -17.37
C GLU A 163 -1.04 7.77 -16.65
N ARG A 164 -0.26 6.98 -17.40
CA ARG A 164 0.30 5.70 -16.96
C ARG A 164 1.59 5.83 -16.16
N ASP A 165 2.35 6.91 -16.37
CA ASP A 165 3.66 7.09 -15.73
C ASP A 165 3.57 7.01 -14.19
N ALA A 166 2.55 7.64 -13.60
CA ALA A 166 2.33 7.60 -12.16
C ALA A 166 2.08 6.17 -11.64
N PHE A 167 1.36 5.35 -12.39
CA PHE A 167 1.09 3.95 -12.04
C PHE A 167 2.33 3.07 -12.20
N TYR A 168 3.13 3.29 -13.25
CA TYR A 168 4.42 2.61 -13.40
C TYR A 168 5.37 2.92 -12.25
N ARG A 169 5.44 4.19 -11.82
CA ARG A 169 6.21 4.60 -10.63
C ARG A 169 5.69 3.98 -9.32
N ALA A 170 4.43 3.52 -9.30
CA ALA A 170 3.83 2.77 -8.21
C ALA A 170 4.04 1.24 -8.32
N GLY A 171 4.72 0.77 -9.38
CA GLY A 171 5.02 -0.65 -9.61
C GLY A 171 3.91 -1.41 -10.33
N MET A 172 2.91 -0.73 -10.91
CA MET A 172 1.85 -1.36 -11.70
C MET A 172 2.30 -1.58 -13.15
N ASN A 173 1.72 -2.58 -13.81
CA ASN A 173 1.87 -2.79 -15.25
C ASN A 173 0.58 -2.42 -16.00
N ASP A 174 0.62 -2.44 -17.33
CA ASP A 174 -0.53 -2.08 -18.18
C ASP A 174 -1.79 -2.90 -17.92
N GLU A 175 -1.62 -4.19 -17.62
CA GLU A 175 -2.74 -5.07 -17.31
C GLU A 175 -3.44 -4.64 -16.02
N GLN A 176 -2.68 -4.38 -14.95
CA GLN A 176 -3.24 -3.95 -13.68
C GLN A 176 -3.87 -2.55 -13.79
N ILE A 177 -3.27 -1.65 -14.58
CA ILE A 177 -3.88 -0.33 -14.87
C ILE A 177 -5.22 -0.50 -15.58
N SER A 178 -5.29 -1.36 -16.60
CA SER A 178 -6.52 -1.65 -17.33
C SER A 178 -7.60 -2.27 -16.44
N ASN A 179 -7.23 -3.20 -15.56
CA ASN A 179 -8.18 -3.85 -14.65
C ASN A 179 -8.75 -2.87 -13.61
N HIS A 180 -7.90 -2.04 -13.01
CA HIS A 180 -8.34 -0.96 -12.13
C HIS A 180 -9.29 0.00 -12.86
N TRP A 181 -8.95 0.37 -14.10
CA TRP A 181 -9.82 1.21 -14.92
C TRP A 181 -11.16 0.53 -15.19
N LYS A 182 -11.21 -0.72 -15.61
CA LYS A 182 -12.51 -1.39 -15.84
C LYS A 182 -13.38 -1.44 -14.58
N ALA A 183 -12.77 -1.56 -13.40
CA ALA A 183 -13.47 -1.61 -12.12
C ALA A 183 -13.84 -0.23 -11.54
N HIS A 184 -13.27 0.88 -12.04
CA HIS A 184 -13.42 2.21 -11.42
C HIS A 184 -14.81 2.83 -11.64
N TRP A 185 -15.56 2.38 -12.65
CA TRP A 185 -16.82 2.97 -13.04
C TRP A 185 -17.88 2.86 -11.94
N GLU A 186 -18.60 3.97 -11.73
CA GLU A 186 -19.79 4.02 -10.90
C GLU A 186 -21.02 3.72 -11.75
N HIS A 187 -21.78 2.68 -11.35
CA HIS A 187 -23.01 2.33 -12.03
C HIS A 187 -24.21 3.11 -11.45
N PRO A 188 -25.28 3.34 -12.24
CA PRO A 188 -26.48 3.98 -11.74
C PRO A 188 -27.04 3.24 -10.52
N GLY A 189 -27.46 4.00 -9.50
CA GLY A 189 -28.12 3.43 -8.33
C GLY A 189 -29.56 2.99 -8.62
N MET A 190 -30.17 2.27 -7.68
CA MET A 190 -31.52 1.70 -7.80
C MET A 190 -32.58 2.73 -8.25
N THR A 191 -32.57 3.93 -7.67
CA THR A 191 -33.53 4.98 -8.03
C THR A 191 -33.44 5.34 -9.52
N GLN A 192 -32.22 5.56 -10.02
CA GLN A 192 -32.00 5.88 -11.43
C GLN A 192 -32.42 4.73 -12.35
N VAL A 193 -32.06 3.49 -12.00
CA VAL A 193 -32.44 2.30 -12.77
C VAL A 193 -33.95 2.10 -12.81
N SER A 194 -34.64 2.34 -11.70
CA SER A 194 -36.11 2.26 -11.67
C SER A 194 -36.76 3.32 -12.57
N GLU A 195 -36.22 4.53 -12.62
CA GLU A 195 -36.71 5.56 -13.54
C GLU A 195 -36.48 5.20 -15.00
N LEU A 196 -35.31 4.65 -15.33
CA LEU A 196 -35.01 4.18 -16.68
C LEU A 196 -35.98 3.07 -17.12
N LEU A 197 -36.25 2.10 -16.23
CA LEU A 197 -37.26 1.07 -16.44
C LEU A 197 -38.65 1.68 -16.70
N PHE A 198 -39.11 2.60 -15.84
CA PHE A 198 -40.46 3.18 -15.98
C PHE A 198 -40.61 4.09 -17.20
N ARG A 199 -39.51 4.64 -17.72
CA ARG A 199 -39.50 5.44 -18.95
C ARG A 199 -39.35 4.58 -20.22
N GLY A 200 -39.17 3.27 -20.08
CA GLY A 200 -39.02 2.34 -21.20
C GLY A 200 -37.63 2.35 -21.82
N GLU A 201 -36.63 2.91 -21.14
CA GLU A 201 -35.22 2.89 -21.58
C GLU A 201 -34.52 1.59 -21.19
N LEU A 202 -35.11 0.81 -20.27
CA LEU A 202 -34.65 -0.51 -19.87
C LEU A 202 -35.83 -1.48 -19.82
N GLU A 203 -35.55 -2.76 -20.06
CA GLU A 203 -36.45 -3.87 -19.78
C GLU A 203 -36.17 -4.49 -18.39
N GLU A 204 -37.08 -5.30 -17.86
CA GLU A 204 -36.85 -6.02 -16.59
C GLU A 204 -35.63 -6.92 -16.65
N GLN A 205 -35.32 -7.48 -17.82
CA GLN A 205 -34.14 -8.29 -18.04
C GLN A 205 -32.85 -7.48 -17.89
N ASP A 206 -32.84 -6.22 -18.34
CA ASP A 206 -31.69 -5.34 -18.14
C ASP A 206 -31.48 -5.03 -16.65
N VAL A 207 -32.58 -4.83 -15.90
CA VAL A 207 -32.52 -4.64 -14.44
C VAL A 207 -32.01 -5.91 -13.75
N TRP A 208 -32.44 -7.09 -14.20
CA TRP A 208 -31.95 -8.39 -13.71
C TRP A 208 -30.45 -8.56 -13.90
N GLU A 209 -29.93 -8.14 -15.06
CA GLU A 209 -28.49 -8.18 -15.38
C GLU A 209 -27.71 -7.13 -14.61
N TRP A 210 -28.24 -5.91 -14.47
CA TRP A 210 -27.63 -4.84 -13.67
C TRP A 210 -27.43 -5.25 -12.21
N PHE A 211 -28.32 -6.07 -11.64
CA PHE A 211 -28.11 -6.62 -10.30
C PHE A 211 -26.85 -7.48 -10.14
N LYS A 212 -26.30 -8.03 -11.24
CA LYS A 212 -25.01 -8.73 -11.21
C LYS A 212 -23.89 -7.75 -10.86
N LEU A 213 -23.86 -6.58 -11.52
CA LEU A 213 -22.91 -5.49 -11.26
C LEU A 213 -23.01 -4.91 -9.84
N MET A 214 -24.23 -4.92 -9.29
CA MET A 214 -24.50 -4.45 -7.93
C MET A 214 -24.38 -5.54 -6.87
N GLU A 215 -23.86 -6.71 -7.24
CA GLU A 215 -23.64 -7.85 -6.33
C GLU A 215 -24.91 -8.32 -5.59
N VAL A 216 -26.09 -8.14 -6.19
CA VAL A 216 -27.35 -8.61 -5.61
C VAL A 216 -27.55 -10.10 -5.95
N PRO A 217 -27.69 -10.98 -4.93
CA PRO A 217 -27.86 -12.41 -5.17
C PRO A 217 -29.11 -12.73 -6.00
N PRO A 218 -29.06 -13.73 -6.91
CA PRO A 218 -30.19 -14.09 -7.78
C PRO A 218 -31.52 -14.33 -7.05
N TYR A 219 -31.46 -14.85 -5.82
CA TYR A 219 -32.65 -15.08 -4.98
C TYR A 219 -33.51 -13.82 -4.77
N TRP A 220 -32.89 -12.63 -4.71
CA TRP A 220 -33.58 -11.37 -4.41
C TRP A 220 -34.02 -10.60 -5.65
N ARG A 221 -33.37 -10.80 -6.79
CA ARG A 221 -33.51 -9.94 -7.98
C ARG A 221 -34.97 -9.79 -8.44
N GLN A 222 -35.65 -10.91 -8.74
CA GLN A 222 -37.05 -10.83 -9.18
C GLN A 222 -37.97 -10.23 -8.10
N LYS A 223 -37.69 -10.52 -6.83
CA LYS A 223 -38.48 -9.99 -5.71
C LYS A 223 -38.37 -8.46 -5.67
N ILE A 224 -37.17 -7.93 -5.89
CA ILE A 224 -36.94 -6.48 -5.93
C ILE A 224 -37.59 -5.88 -7.19
N ILE A 225 -37.44 -6.50 -8.37
CA ILE A 225 -38.09 -6.03 -9.61
C ILE A 225 -39.60 -5.90 -9.40
N ASN A 226 -40.24 -6.93 -8.83
CA ASN A 226 -41.67 -6.90 -8.56
C ASN A 226 -42.10 -5.75 -7.63
N THR A 227 -41.21 -5.28 -6.76
CA THR A 227 -41.48 -4.15 -5.84
C THR A 227 -41.24 -2.77 -6.46
N LEU A 228 -40.63 -2.70 -7.65
CA LEU A 228 -40.43 -1.43 -8.35
C LEU A 228 -41.78 -0.84 -8.80
N TYR A 229 -42.69 -1.68 -9.28
CA TYR A 229 -44.00 -1.24 -9.73
C TYR A 229 -44.90 -0.83 -8.57
N LYS A 230 -45.62 0.26 -8.76
CA LYS A 230 -46.57 0.75 -7.75
C LYS A 230 -47.77 -0.20 -7.69
N PRO A 231 -48.21 -0.62 -6.48
CA PRO A 231 -49.49 -1.28 -6.34
C PRO A 231 -50.62 -0.31 -6.70
N PHE A 232 -51.79 -0.87 -7.05
CA PHE A 232 -52.98 -0.05 -7.26
C PHE A 232 -53.31 0.77 -6.01
N THR A 233 -53.77 2.02 -6.22
CA THR A 233 -54.15 2.85 -5.08
C THR A 233 -55.45 2.33 -4.46
N ARG A 234 -55.65 2.60 -3.17
CA ARG A 234 -56.91 2.26 -2.47
C ARG A 234 -58.15 2.85 -3.15
N VAL A 235 -58.02 3.97 -3.85
CA VAL A 235 -59.14 4.60 -4.56
C VAL A 235 -59.45 3.84 -5.84
N ASP A 236 -58.41 3.43 -6.58
CA ASP A 236 -58.59 2.74 -7.85
C ASP A 236 -59.14 1.33 -7.66
N VAL A 237 -58.64 0.57 -6.67
CA VAL A 237 -59.15 -0.79 -6.38
C VAL A 237 -60.64 -0.78 -6.01
N ARG A 238 -61.10 0.25 -5.28
CA ARG A 238 -62.53 0.43 -4.95
C ARG A 238 -63.36 0.70 -6.21
N ARG A 239 -62.87 1.56 -7.09
CA ARG A 239 -63.52 1.87 -8.37
C ARG A 239 -63.58 0.64 -9.27
N MET A 240 -62.49 -0.11 -9.38
CA MET A 240 -62.40 -1.36 -10.13
C MET A 240 -63.39 -2.40 -9.61
N ASN A 241 -63.51 -2.54 -8.29
CA ASN A 241 -64.50 -3.43 -7.69
C ASN A 241 -65.94 -2.99 -7.98
N LYS A 242 -66.25 -1.69 -7.81
CA LYS A 242 -67.59 -1.14 -8.06
C LYS A 242 -68.10 -1.38 -9.50
N ILE A 243 -67.20 -1.38 -10.48
CA ILE A 243 -67.55 -1.63 -11.90
C ILE A 243 -67.37 -3.09 -12.33
N GLY A 244 -67.05 -4.00 -11.41
CA GLY A 244 -66.91 -5.43 -11.68
C GLY A 244 -65.61 -5.85 -12.35
N VAL A 245 -64.59 -4.98 -12.41
CA VAL A 245 -63.25 -5.33 -12.93
C VAL A 245 -62.44 -6.14 -11.91
N MET A 246 -62.72 -5.99 -10.62
CA MET A 246 -62.01 -6.66 -9.52
C MET A 246 -62.99 -7.32 -8.57
N ASP A 247 -62.74 -8.57 -8.21
CA ASP A 247 -63.51 -9.32 -7.24
C ASP A 247 -63.09 -9.03 -5.79
N GLU A 248 -63.78 -9.66 -4.84
CA GLU A 248 -63.53 -9.50 -3.41
C GLU A 248 -62.13 -9.97 -2.98
N ASP A 249 -61.64 -11.09 -3.54
CA ASP A 249 -60.32 -11.62 -3.23
C ASP A 249 -59.21 -10.74 -3.80
N GLY A 250 -59.38 -10.23 -5.02
CA GLY A 250 -58.51 -9.24 -5.63
C GLY A 250 -58.47 -7.93 -4.84
N LEU A 251 -59.59 -7.52 -4.24
CA LEU A 251 -59.66 -6.35 -3.37
C LEU A 251 -58.83 -6.54 -2.09
N VAL A 252 -58.96 -7.69 -1.42
CA VAL A 252 -58.14 -8.05 -0.24
C VAL A 252 -56.66 -8.10 -0.61
N ARG A 253 -56.31 -8.76 -1.72
CA ARG A 253 -54.91 -8.84 -2.18
C ARG A 253 -54.33 -7.46 -2.44
N SER A 254 -55.05 -6.60 -3.16
CA SER A 254 -54.57 -5.25 -3.48
C SER A 254 -54.40 -4.38 -2.24
N TYR A 255 -55.24 -4.55 -1.21
CA TYR A 255 -55.01 -3.90 0.07
C TYR A 255 -53.76 -4.42 0.79
N MET A 256 -53.48 -5.72 0.71
CA MET A 256 -52.23 -6.28 1.24
C MET A 256 -50.99 -5.78 0.49
N ASP A 257 -51.07 -5.55 -0.83
CA ASP A 257 -49.96 -5.02 -1.64
C ASP A 257 -49.55 -3.60 -1.22
N VAL A 258 -50.48 -2.81 -0.66
CA VAL A 258 -50.20 -1.47 -0.09
C VAL A 258 -49.66 -1.56 1.36
N GLY A 259 -49.59 -2.76 1.94
CA GLY A 259 -48.98 -3.02 3.25
C GLY A 259 -49.96 -3.34 4.39
N TYR A 260 -51.25 -3.53 4.12
CA TYR A 260 -52.16 -4.05 5.16
C TYR A 260 -51.86 -5.51 5.46
N ASN A 261 -51.97 -5.88 6.74
CA ASN A 261 -52.08 -7.30 7.10
C ASN A 261 -53.47 -7.85 6.66
N ARG A 262 -53.62 -9.17 6.70
CA ARG A 262 -54.85 -9.85 6.23
C ARG A 262 -56.11 -9.34 6.93
N GLU A 263 -56.08 -9.22 8.24
CA GLU A 263 -57.21 -8.74 9.06
C GLU A 263 -57.68 -7.34 8.63
N LYS A 264 -56.74 -6.38 8.50
CA LYS A 264 -57.07 -5.02 8.06
C LYS A 264 -57.54 -4.98 6.61
N ALA A 265 -56.98 -5.82 5.75
CA ALA A 265 -57.39 -5.93 4.35
C ALA A 265 -58.83 -6.46 4.23
N GLU A 266 -59.21 -7.45 5.04
CA GLU A 266 -60.59 -7.97 5.10
C GLU A 266 -61.57 -6.94 5.66
N ALA A 267 -61.19 -6.21 6.72
CA ALA A 267 -62.02 -5.12 7.24
C ALA A 267 -62.21 -4.00 6.20
N MET A 268 -61.16 -3.68 5.43
CA MET A 268 -61.24 -2.68 4.35
C MET A 268 -62.09 -3.17 3.18
N LYS A 269 -62.06 -4.48 2.88
CA LYS A 269 -62.94 -5.11 1.90
C LYS A 269 -64.41 -4.89 2.30
N GLU A 270 -64.77 -5.27 3.53
CA GLU A 270 -66.15 -5.13 4.03
C GLU A 270 -66.61 -3.67 3.99
N PHE A 271 -65.77 -2.74 4.46
CA PHE A 271 -66.05 -1.31 4.37
C PHE A 271 -66.29 -0.86 2.92
N THR A 272 -65.49 -1.35 1.98
CA THR A 272 -65.61 -1.01 0.56
C THR A 272 -66.93 -1.51 -0.02
N LEU A 273 -67.33 -2.75 0.28
CA LEU A 273 -68.55 -3.36 -0.22
C LEU A 273 -69.81 -2.64 0.31
N GLN A 274 -69.79 -2.21 1.57
CA GLN A 274 -70.91 -1.47 2.17
C GLN A 274 -71.03 -0.02 1.67
N TYR A 275 -69.90 0.61 1.34
CA TYR A 275 -69.88 2.02 0.92
C TYR A 275 -70.05 2.22 -0.60
N ASN A 276 -69.66 1.24 -1.41
CA ASN A 276 -69.71 1.32 -2.88
C ASN A 276 -71.13 1.46 -3.42
#